data_AF-A0A6U2ZWY4-F1
#
_entry.id   AF-A0A6U2ZWY4-F1
#
_cell.length_a   1.000
_cell.length_b   1.000
_cell.length_c   1.000
_cell.angle_alpha   90.00
_cell.angle_beta   90.00
_cell.angle_gamma   90.00
#
_symmetry.space_group_name_H-M   'P 1'
#
loop_
_entity.id
_entity.type
_entity.pdbx_description
1 polymer ?
#
loop_
_entity_poly.entity_id
_entity_poly.type
_entity_poly.pdbx_seq_one_letter_code
_entity_poly.pdbx_strand_id
1 'polypeptide(L)'
;MEEALKKLPAECKVTVDWMPFFLDPTAPLPGVNKLEHYNKKFGKGRVESMVPYMKDQGAKVGIKFSYGGKVGNTLDSHRLVELAKTKGKTDQCIEKLMSYYFEQEKDISDKKVLLQAATEIGIDAKEVLEGDQYADTVKKEVENAYRMGISGVPAFIINRSVSLSGAQETETWEEVLSELGYLDTPNK
;
A
#
# COMPACT_ATOMS: atom_id res chain seq x y z
N MET A 1 9.25 7.73 -6.31
CA MET A 1 8.71 7.02 -7.50
C MET A 1 8.04 7.98 -8.48
N GLU A 2 6.87 8.57 -8.16
CA GLU A 2 6.09 9.37 -9.14
C GLU A 2 6.89 10.50 -9.77
N GLU A 3 7.65 11.27 -8.99
CA GLU A 3 8.50 12.34 -9.51
C GLU A 3 9.58 11.83 -10.49
N ALA A 4 10.17 10.66 -10.21
CA ALA A 4 11.15 10.04 -11.11
C ALA A 4 10.49 9.56 -12.42
N LEU A 5 9.27 9.01 -12.33
CA LEU A 5 8.52 8.56 -13.51
C LEU A 5 8.15 9.71 -14.46
N LYS A 6 7.94 10.93 -13.93
CA LYS A 6 7.69 12.13 -14.77
C LYS A 6 8.89 12.52 -15.65
N LYS A 7 10.10 12.04 -15.34
CA LYS A 7 11.31 12.30 -16.11
C LYS A 7 11.51 11.33 -17.27
N LEU A 8 10.68 10.28 -17.37
CA LEU A 8 10.78 9.30 -18.45
C LEU A 8 10.48 9.93 -19.82
N PRO A 9 11.13 9.43 -20.89
CA PRO A 9 10.78 9.80 -22.27
C PRO A 9 9.29 9.60 -22.55
N ALA A 10 8.71 10.45 -23.41
CA ALA A 10 7.27 10.47 -23.68
C ALA A 10 6.75 9.15 -24.31
N GLU A 11 7.62 8.41 -24.98
CA GLU A 11 7.35 7.09 -25.55
C GLU A 11 7.26 5.97 -24.50
N CYS A 12 7.75 6.19 -23.27
CA CYS A 12 7.68 5.20 -22.20
C CYS A 12 6.26 5.08 -21.66
N LYS A 13 5.65 3.91 -21.88
CA LYS A 13 4.38 3.57 -21.22
C LYS A 13 4.65 2.92 -19.87
N VAL A 14 4.29 3.61 -18.80
CA VAL A 14 4.34 3.06 -17.44
C VAL A 14 3.03 2.35 -17.11
N THR A 15 3.13 1.12 -16.61
CA THR A 15 2.00 0.39 -16.02
C THR A 15 2.36 -0.02 -14.61
N VAL A 16 1.52 0.34 -13.64
CA VAL A 16 1.66 -0.07 -12.24
C VAL A 16 0.68 -1.21 -12.00
N ASP A 17 1.18 -2.33 -11.48
CA ASP A 17 0.33 -3.42 -10.97
C ASP A 17 0.51 -3.53 -9.46
N TRP A 18 -0.58 -3.34 -8.73
CA TRP A 18 -0.60 -3.42 -7.27
C TRP A 18 -0.76 -4.87 -6.84
N MET A 19 0.19 -5.34 -6.03
CA MET A 19 0.20 -6.71 -5.52
C MET A 19 -0.13 -6.72 -4.03
N PRO A 20 -1.01 -7.64 -3.55
CA PRO A 20 -1.35 -7.72 -2.15
C PRO A 20 -0.18 -8.26 -1.32
N PHE A 21 -0.07 -7.77 -0.08
CA PHE A 21 0.89 -8.26 0.90
C PHE A 21 0.32 -8.11 2.32
N PHE A 22 0.54 -9.11 3.19
CA PHE A 22 0.23 -9.00 4.61
C PHE A 22 1.51 -8.78 5.41
N LEU A 23 1.60 -7.62 6.09
CA LEU A 23 2.65 -7.36 7.09
C LEU A 23 2.54 -8.27 8.31
N ASP A 24 1.30 -8.66 8.64
CA ASP A 24 0.98 -9.55 9.74
C ASP A 24 -0.22 -10.43 9.33
N PRO A 25 0.03 -11.67 8.85
CA PRO A 25 -1.04 -12.61 8.51
C PRO A 25 -1.97 -12.95 9.68
N THR A 26 -1.51 -12.70 10.91
CA THR A 26 -2.22 -12.99 12.16
C THR A 26 -2.89 -11.75 12.76
N ALA A 27 -2.93 -10.64 12.01
CA ALA A 27 -3.54 -9.40 12.46
C ALA A 27 -5.00 -9.62 12.93
N PRO A 28 -5.41 -8.93 14.01
CA PRO A 28 -6.68 -9.22 14.68
C PRO A 28 -7.90 -8.85 13.82
N LEU A 29 -8.99 -9.57 14.04
CA LEU A 29 -10.32 -9.28 13.52
C LEU A 29 -11.36 -9.55 14.63
N PRO A 30 -12.15 -8.55 15.08
CA PRO A 30 -12.17 -7.16 14.63
C PRO A 30 -10.86 -6.42 14.94
N GLY A 31 -10.61 -5.32 14.21
CA GLY A 31 -9.44 -4.46 14.44
C GLY A 31 -9.36 -3.93 15.87
N VAL A 32 -8.13 -3.76 16.36
CA VAL A 32 -7.80 -3.29 17.72
C VAL A 32 -7.25 -1.87 17.67
N ASN A 33 -7.17 -1.19 18.82
CA ASN A 33 -6.61 0.15 18.90
C ASN A 33 -5.18 0.20 18.32
N LYS A 34 -4.97 1.11 17.35
CA LYS A 34 -3.72 1.19 16.58
C LYS A 34 -2.50 1.52 17.45
N LEU A 35 -2.59 2.54 18.30
CA LEU A 35 -1.48 2.95 19.17
C LEU A 35 -1.16 1.91 20.23
N GLU A 36 -2.16 1.29 20.85
CA GLU A 36 -1.93 0.20 21.81
C GLU A 36 -1.24 -0.99 21.15
N HIS A 37 -1.69 -1.38 19.96
CA HIS A 37 -1.06 -2.45 19.19
C HIS A 37 0.39 -2.10 18.82
N TYR A 38 0.66 -0.88 18.36
CA TYR A 38 2.01 -0.42 18.02
C TYR A 38 2.92 -0.39 19.25
N ASN A 39 2.42 0.10 20.38
CA ASN A 39 3.16 0.11 21.65
C ASN A 39 3.51 -1.31 22.11
N LYS A 40 2.59 -2.28 21.94
CA LYS A 40 2.85 -3.69 22.25
C LYS A 40 3.87 -4.32 21.30
N LYS A 41 3.79 -4.00 20.00
CA LYS A 41 4.64 -4.60 18.96
C LYS A 41 6.04 -4.01 18.91
N PHE A 42 6.17 -2.70 19.07
CA PHE A 42 7.42 -1.96 18.87
C PHE A 42 8.03 -1.40 20.16
N GLY A 43 7.26 -1.33 21.25
CA GLY A 43 7.64 -0.69 22.51
C GLY A 43 7.33 0.81 22.52
N LYS A 44 6.88 1.31 23.68
CA LYS A 44 6.42 2.72 23.84
C LYS A 44 7.46 3.75 23.42
N GLY A 45 8.70 3.63 23.88
CA GLY A 45 9.77 4.60 23.56
C GLY A 45 10.08 4.68 22.05
N ARG A 46 9.93 3.58 21.31
CA ARG A 46 10.08 3.60 19.85
C ARG A 46 8.89 4.27 19.17
N VAL A 47 7.67 4.04 19.66
CA VAL A 47 6.46 4.68 19.10
C VAL A 47 6.50 6.19 19.34
N GLU A 48 6.96 6.63 20.52
CA GLU A 48 7.10 8.05 20.88
C GLU A 48 8.01 8.84 19.92
N SER A 49 9.06 8.22 19.36
CA SER A 49 9.92 8.84 18.34
C SER A 49 9.44 8.61 16.92
N MET A 50 8.90 7.43 16.62
CA MET A 50 8.42 7.05 15.28
C MET A 50 7.24 7.91 14.81
N VAL A 51 6.25 8.13 15.68
CA VAL A 51 5.02 8.88 15.32
C VAL A 51 5.32 10.31 14.85
N PRO A 52 6.04 11.16 15.60
CA PRO A 52 6.34 12.52 15.15
C PRO A 52 7.24 12.51 13.91
N TYR A 53 8.22 11.61 13.83
CA TYR A 53 9.07 11.48 12.64
C TYR A 53 8.26 11.19 11.38
N MET A 54 7.36 10.20 11.42
CA MET A 54 6.52 9.85 10.28
C MET A 54 5.55 10.97 9.90
N LYS A 55 5.02 11.71 10.88
CA LYS A 55 4.19 12.90 10.60
C LYS A 55 4.97 13.98 9.85
N ASP A 56 6.22 14.23 10.26
CA ASP A 56 7.11 15.17 9.56
C ASP A 56 7.40 14.73 8.12
N GLN A 57 7.74 13.45 7.91
CA GLN A 57 8.00 12.94 6.55
C GLN A 57 6.74 12.98 5.68
N GLY A 58 5.58 12.58 6.21
CA GLY A 58 4.32 12.62 5.48
C GLY A 58 3.95 14.04 5.05
N ALA A 59 4.12 15.03 5.93
CA ALA A 59 3.81 16.42 5.63
C ALA A 59 4.61 16.98 4.43
N LYS A 60 5.85 16.53 4.22
CA LYS A 60 6.69 16.93 3.06
C LYS A 60 6.12 16.48 1.73
N VAL A 61 5.36 15.39 1.73
CA VAL A 61 4.71 14.80 0.54
C VAL A 61 3.19 14.94 0.56
N GLY A 62 2.65 15.79 1.43
CA GLY A 62 1.22 16.10 1.50
C GLY A 62 0.34 15.10 2.26
N ILE A 63 0.93 14.09 2.93
CA ILE A 63 0.19 13.08 3.69
C ILE A 63 0.07 13.52 5.16
N LYS A 64 -1.16 13.62 5.67
CA LYS A 64 -1.42 14.00 7.06
C LYS A 64 -1.62 12.78 7.96
N PHE A 65 -0.52 12.08 8.27
CA PHE A 65 -0.59 10.87 9.08
C PHE A 65 -1.27 11.09 10.44
N SER A 66 -2.26 10.25 10.72
CA SER A 66 -2.93 10.12 12.00
C SER A 66 -2.83 8.70 12.54
N TYR A 67 -2.68 8.61 13.86
CA TYR A 67 -2.34 7.37 14.55
C TYR A 67 -3.47 6.85 15.45
N GLY A 68 -4.63 7.51 15.49
CA GLY A 68 -5.83 6.92 16.07
C GLY A 68 -6.42 5.82 15.21
N GLY A 69 -7.66 5.46 15.52
CA GLY A 69 -8.37 4.39 14.84
C GLY A 69 -7.84 3.00 15.19
N LYS A 70 -7.99 2.07 14.24
CA LYS A 70 -7.73 0.65 14.45
C LYS A 70 -6.75 0.07 13.45
N VAL A 71 -6.12 -1.04 13.83
CA VAL A 71 -5.31 -1.91 12.98
C VAL A 71 -5.89 -3.33 13.06
N GLY A 72 -5.99 -3.99 11.92
CA GLY A 72 -6.60 -5.32 11.83
C GLY A 72 -6.24 -6.04 10.53
N ASN A 73 -6.86 -7.19 10.33
CA ASN A 73 -6.69 -8.00 9.13
C ASN A 73 -7.17 -7.24 7.87
N THR A 74 -6.35 -7.22 6.81
CA THR A 74 -6.64 -6.47 5.57
C THR A 74 -7.03 -7.34 4.39
N LEU A 75 -7.41 -8.61 4.61
CA LEU A 75 -7.83 -9.52 3.53
C LEU A 75 -8.99 -8.91 2.74
N ASP A 76 -10.03 -8.42 3.42
CA ASP A 76 -11.19 -7.81 2.74
C ASP A 76 -10.83 -6.50 2.02
N SER A 77 -9.85 -5.74 2.53
CA SER A 77 -9.34 -4.56 1.84
C SER A 77 -8.67 -4.94 0.52
N HIS A 78 -7.83 -5.99 0.54
CA HIS A 78 -7.17 -6.50 -0.68
C HIS A 78 -8.17 -7.13 -1.66
N ARG A 79 -9.21 -7.82 -1.17
CA ARG A 79 -10.29 -8.35 -2.03
C ARG A 79 -11.07 -7.23 -2.72
N LEU A 80 -11.27 -6.10 -2.04
CA LEU A 80 -11.86 -4.91 -2.67
C LEU A 80 -10.94 -4.34 -3.76
N VAL A 81 -9.62 -4.36 -3.57
CA VAL A 81 -8.65 -3.94 -4.60
C VAL A 81 -8.71 -4.87 -5.81
N GLU A 82 -8.81 -6.19 -5.62
CA GLU A 82 -9.00 -7.14 -6.74
C GLU A 82 -10.29 -6.85 -7.52
N LEU A 83 -11.40 -6.57 -6.83
CA LEU A 83 -12.63 -6.13 -7.49
C LEU A 83 -12.41 -4.83 -8.27
N ALA A 84 -11.71 -3.85 -7.69
CA ALA A 84 -11.42 -2.57 -8.34
C ALA A 84 -10.54 -2.74 -9.58
N LYS A 85 -9.63 -3.73 -9.60
CA LYS A 85 -8.82 -4.10 -10.77
C LYS A 85 -9.69 -4.49 -11.95
N THR A 86 -10.74 -5.28 -11.74
CA THR A 86 -11.70 -5.66 -12.81
C THR A 86 -12.49 -4.49 -13.39
N LYS A 87 -12.52 -3.35 -12.68
CA LYS A 87 -13.26 -2.14 -13.05
C LYS A 87 -12.34 -1.00 -13.51
N GLY A 88 -11.02 -1.21 -13.58
CA GLY A 88 -10.05 -0.17 -13.93
C GLY A 88 -9.93 0.94 -12.89
N LYS A 89 -10.18 0.64 -11.61
CA LYS A 89 -10.20 1.61 -10.50
C LYS A 89 -9.22 1.26 -9.38
N THR A 90 -8.16 0.50 -9.67
CA THR A 90 -7.18 0.04 -8.68
C THR A 90 -6.56 1.21 -7.90
N ASP A 91 -6.02 2.21 -8.60
CA ASP A 91 -5.36 3.36 -7.97
C ASP A 91 -6.32 4.14 -7.07
N GLN A 92 -7.53 4.44 -7.56
CA GLN A 92 -8.57 5.12 -6.79
C GLN A 92 -8.93 4.34 -5.51
N CYS A 93 -8.97 3.01 -5.59
CA CYS A 93 -9.25 2.17 -4.44
C CYS A 93 -8.10 2.17 -3.44
N ILE A 94 -6.86 2.03 -3.90
CA ILE A 94 -5.67 2.09 -3.05
C ILE A 94 -5.59 3.44 -2.35
N GLU A 95 -5.67 4.54 -3.09
CA GLU A 95 -5.64 5.90 -2.53
C GLU A 95 -6.73 6.11 -1.47
N LYS A 96 -7.96 5.65 -1.76
CA LYS A 96 -9.07 5.76 -0.82
C LYS A 96 -8.82 4.99 0.47
N LEU A 97 -8.36 3.74 0.38
CA LEU A 97 -8.06 2.90 1.54
C LEU A 97 -6.87 3.45 2.35
N MET A 98 -5.83 3.95 1.67
CA MET A 98 -4.68 4.58 2.31
C MET A 98 -5.10 5.84 3.06
N SER A 99 -5.88 6.74 2.44
CA SER A 99 -6.38 7.94 3.12
C SER A 99 -7.28 7.59 4.32
N TYR A 100 -8.16 6.60 4.16
CA TYR A 100 -9.01 6.12 5.24
C TYR A 100 -8.19 5.65 6.45
N TYR A 101 -7.17 4.83 6.21
CA TYR A 101 -6.37 4.24 7.29
C TYR A 101 -5.37 5.22 7.90
N PHE A 102 -4.64 5.96 7.06
CA PHE A 102 -3.51 6.78 7.47
C PHE A 102 -3.88 8.20 7.84
N GLU A 103 -4.99 8.75 7.37
CA GLU A 103 -5.33 10.17 7.62
C GLU A 103 -6.65 10.30 8.37
N GLN A 104 -7.63 9.46 8.06
CA GLN A 104 -9.00 9.58 8.58
C GLN A 104 -9.32 8.62 9.74
N GLU A 105 -8.33 7.83 10.19
CA GLU A 105 -8.46 6.90 11.32
C GLU A 105 -9.56 5.84 11.19
N LYS A 106 -10.00 5.56 9.95
CA LYS A 106 -11.04 4.56 9.68
C LYS A 106 -10.45 3.15 9.72
N ASP A 107 -11.26 2.20 10.18
CA ASP A 107 -10.90 0.78 10.26
C ASP A 107 -11.11 0.09 8.91
N ILE A 108 -10.04 -0.06 8.13
CA ILE A 108 -10.10 -0.75 6.83
C ILE A 108 -10.23 -2.28 6.95
N SER A 109 -10.32 -2.84 8.17
CA SER A 109 -10.74 -4.24 8.38
C SER A 109 -12.26 -4.39 8.56
N ASP A 110 -13.00 -3.28 8.70
CA ASP A 110 -14.47 -3.29 8.84
C ASP A 110 -15.16 -3.26 7.47
N LYS A 111 -15.99 -4.27 7.19
CA LYS A 111 -16.76 -4.38 5.95
C LYS A 111 -17.64 -3.16 5.67
N LYS A 112 -18.20 -2.50 6.69
CA LYS A 112 -19.02 -1.28 6.50
C LYS A 112 -18.17 -0.11 6.01
N VAL A 113 -16.97 0.04 6.55
CA VAL A 113 -16.00 1.05 6.10
C VAL A 113 -15.56 0.77 4.66
N LEU A 114 -15.32 -0.51 4.33
CA LEU A 114 -14.96 -0.91 2.97
C LEU A 114 -16.09 -0.70 1.95
N LEU A 115 -17.34 -0.97 2.33
CA LEU A 115 -18.51 -0.65 1.49
C LEU A 115 -18.64 0.85 1.24
N GLN A 116 -18.39 1.68 2.26
CA GLN A 116 -18.36 3.13 2.09
C GLN A 116 -17.27 3.55 1.10
N ALA A 117 -16.05 3.04 1.28
CA ALA A 117 -14.92 3.33 0.39
C ALA A 117 -15.24 2.94 -1.06
N ALA A 118 -15.79 1.75 -1.28
CA ALA A 118 -16.21 1.25 -2.59
C ALA A 118 -17.28 2.14 -3.23
N THR A 119 -18.28 2.56 -2.45
CA THR A 119 -19.36 3.44 -2.92
C THR A 119 -18.82 4.80 -3.36
N GLU A 120 -17.91 5.40 -2.58
CA GLU A 120 -17.29 6.69 -2.89
C GLU A 120 -16.48 6.67 -4.20
N ILE A 121 -15.96 5.52 -4.60
CA ILE A 121 -15.26 5.33 -5.88
C ILE A 121 -16.16 4.71 -6.96
N GLY A 122 -17.47 4.59 -6.71
CA GLY A 122 -18.46 4.07 -7.67
C GLY A 122 -18.26 2.60 -8.01
N ILE A 123 -18.06 1.76 -7.00
CA ILE A 123 -17.99 0.30 -7.06
C ILE A 123 -19.05 -0.29 -6.13
N ASP A 124 -19.90 -1.17 -6.65
CA ASP A 124 -20.70 -2.07 -5.81
C ASP A 124 -19.83 -3.26 -5.39
N ALA A 125 -19.55 -3.36 -4.09
CA ALA A 125 -18.71 -4.38 -3.48
C ALA A 125 -19.46 -5.29 -2.52
N LYS A 126 -20.80 -5.23 -2.49
CA LYS A 126 -21.61 -5.94 -1.50
C LYS A 126 -21.39 -7.46 -1.56
N GLU A 127 -21.50 -8.05 -2.75
CA GLU A 127 -21.32 -9.49 -2.93
C GLU A 127 -19.91 -9.95 -2.55
N VAL A 128 -18.89 -9.18 -2.91
CA VAL A 128 -17.50 -9.48 -2.53
C VAL A 128 -17.35 -9.43 -1.03
N LEU A 129 -17.80 -8.37 -0.36
CA LEU A 129 -17.58 -8.22 1.09
C LEU A 129 -18.47 -9.14 1.93
N GLU A 130 -19.63 -9.57 1.44
CA GLU A 130 -20.49 -10.54 2.12
C GLU A 130 -20.06 -12.00 1.88
N GLY A 131 -19.45 -12.30 0.72
CA GLY A 131 -18.94 -13.62 0.35
C GLY A 131 -17.44 -13.82 0.54
N ASP A 132 -16.88 -14.75 -0.24
CA ASP A 132 -15.47 -15.17 -0.25
C ASP A 132 -14.75 -14.90 -1.59
N GLN A 133 -15.43 -14.25 -2.56
CA GLN A 133 -14.86 -13.85 -3.85
C GLN A 133 -13.50 -13.18 -3.69
N TYR A 134 -12.55 -13.58 -4.53
CA TYR A 134 -11.15 -13.12 -4.54
C TYR A 134 -10.31 -13.49 -3.31
N ALA A 135 -10.85 -14.14 -2.26
CA ALA A 135 -10.07 -14.48 -1.07
C ALA A 135 -8.88 -15.40 -1.40
N ASP A 136 -9.10 -16.44 -2.20
CA ASP A 136 -8.04 -17.37 -2.59
C ASP A 136 -7.06 -16.75 -3.60
N THR A 137 -7.54 -15.87 -4.49
CA THR A 137 -6.68 -15.06 -5.36
C THR A 137 -5.70 -14.23 -4.55
N VAL A 138 -6.20 -13.45 -3.58
CA VAL A 138 -5.37 -12.61 -2.71
C VAL A 138 -4.36 -13.46 -1.92
N LYS A 139 -4.81 -14.55 -1.29
CA LYS A 139 -3.90 -15.42 -0.52
C LYS A 139 -2.79 -15.99 -1.39
N LYS A 140 -3.11 -16.46 -2.59
CA LYS A 140 -2.13 -17.01 -3.53
C LYS A 140 -1.10 -15.97 -3.96
N GLU A 141 -1.52 -14.73 -4.23
CA GLU A 141 -0.60 -13.65 -4.59
C GLU A 141 0.29 -13.23 -3.41
N VAL A 142 -0.25 -13.21 -2.19
CA VAL A 142 0.55 -12.97 -0.97
C VAL A 142 1.59 -14.08 -0.76
N GLU A 143 1.21 -15.35 -0.95
CA GLU A 143 2.15 -16.49 -0.89
C GLU A 143 3.23 -16.41 -1.98
N ASN A 144 2.89 -15.94 -3.18
CA ASN A 144 3.86 -15.68 -4.23
C ASN A 144 4.88 -14.62 -3.78
N ALA A 145 4.41 -13.50 -3.21
CA ALA A 145 5.27 -12.44 -2.72
C ALA A 145 6.25 -12.94 -1.63
N TYR A 146 5.77 -13.78 -0.70
CA TYR A 146 6.65 -14.41 0.30
C TYR A 146 7.68 -15.35 -0.34
N ARG A 147 7.29 -16.15 -1.34
CA ARG A 147 8.22 -17.03 -2.07
C ARG A 147 9.27 -16.27 -2.85
N MET A 148 8.98 -15.02 -3.24
CA MET A 148 9.93 -14.11 -3.87
C MET A 148 10.89 -13.44 -2.86
N GLY A 149 10.79 -13.77 -1.56
CA GLY A 149 11.64 -13.22 -0.51
C GLY A 149 11.22 -11.83 -0.01
N ILE A 150 10.04 -11.34 -0.42
CA ILE A 150 9.51 -10.06 0.07
C ILE A 150 9.11 -10.23 1.53
N SER A 151 9.74 -9.46 2.40
CA SER A 151 9.54 -9.48 3.86
C SER A 151 9.07 -8.14 4.43
N GLY A 152 8.93 -7.11 3.59
CA GLY A 152 8.48 -5.78 3.97
C GLY A 152 7.94 -5.00 2.78
N VAL A 153 7.13 -3.97 3.06
CA VAL A 153 6.52 -3.09 2.06
C VAL A 153 6.74 -1.62 2.42
N PRO A 154 6.77 -0.70 1.42
CA PRO A 154 6.60 -0.97 -0.01
C PRO A 154 7.80 -1.72 -0.61
N ALA A 155 7.53 -2.56 -1.60
CA ALA A 155 8.52 -3.28 -2.38
C ALA A 155 8.10 -3.22 -3.85
N PHE A 156 9.05 -3.00 -4.73
CA PHE A 156 8.82 -2.75 -6.15
C PHE A 156 9.60 -3.76 -6.97
N ILE A 157 8.96 -4.29 -8.01
CA ILE A 157 9.61 -5.15 -9.00
C ILE A 157 9.45 -4.48 -10.35
N ILE A 158 10.56 -4.04 -10.93
CA ILE A 158 10.59 -3.28 -12.17
C ILE A 158 10.99 -4.26 -13.27
N ASN A 159 10.13 -4.37 -14.31
CA ASN A 159 10.33 -5.26 -15.47
C ASN A 159 10.71 -6.70 -15.13
N ARG A 160 10.26 -7.21 -13.97
CA ARG A 160 10.57 -8.56 -13.48
C ARG A 160 12.07 -8.84 -13.30
N SER A 161 12.92 -7.81 -13.30
CA SER A 161 14.38 -7.94 -13.28
C SER A 161 15.03 -7.25 -12.10
N VAL A 162 14.54 -6.07 -11.70
CA VAL A 162 15.10 -5.28 -10.60
C VAL A 162 14.10 -5.18 -9.46
N SER A 163 14.57 -5.43 -8.23
CA SER A 163 13.77 -5.24 -7.02
C SER A 163 14.28 -4.04 -6.24
N LEU A 164 13.37 -3.15 -5.84
CA LEU A 164 13.66 -2.04 -4.94
C LEU A 164 12.81 -2.19 -3.67
N SER A 165 13.44 -2.12 -2.50
CA SER A 165 12.77 -2.31 -1.21
C SER A 165 12.71 -1.01 -0.42
N GLY A 166 11.57 -0.72 0.19
CA GLY A 166 11.33 0.46 1.00
C GLY A 166 10.84 1.68 0.22
N ALA A 167 10.41 2.69 0.96
CA ALA A 167 10.05 4.00 0.42
C ALA A 167 11.33 4.77 0.09
N GLN A 168 11.92 4.48 -1.07
CA GLN A 168 13.17 5.09 -1.52
C GLN A 168 12.96 6.51 -2.05
N GLU A 169 13.99 7.33 -1.88
CA GLU A 169 14.05 8.71 -2.39
C GLU A 169 13.99 8.75 -3.93
N THR A 170 13.63 9.91 -4.46
CA THR A 170 13.45 10.09 -5.91
C THR A 170 14.75 9.81 -6.68
N GLU A 171 15.89 10.17 -6.12
CA GLU A 171 17.22 9.96 -6.70
C GLU A 171 17.53 8.47 -6.90
N THR A 172 17.21 7.62 -5.92
CA THR A 172 17.40 6.16 -6.05
C THR A 172 16.52 5.58 -7.16
N TRP A 173 15.31 6.11 -7.34
CA TRP A 173 14.47 5.72 -8.47
C TRP A 173 15.08 6.13 -9.81
N GLU A 174 15.66 7.32 -9.90
CA GLU A 174 16.33 7.80 -11.12
C GLU A 174 17.56 6.97 -11.48
N GLU A 175 18.37 6.61 -10.48
CA GLU A 175 19.52 5.71 -10.65
C GLU A 175 19.08 4.37 -11.24
N VAL A 176 18.06 3.73 -10.65
CA VAL A 176 17.54 2.44 -11.14
C VAL A 176 16.96 2.55 -12.54
N LEU A 177 16.20 3.61 -12.84
CA LEU A 177 15.66 3.82 -14.17
C LEU A 177 16.77 4.08 -15.21
N SER A 178 17.86 4.73 -14.82
CA SER A 178 19.03 4.93 -15.68
C SER A 178 19.80 3.64 -15.92
N GLU A 179 20.01 2.80 -14.89
CA GLU A 179 20.61 1.46 -15.04
C GLU A 179 19.81 0.56 -15.99
N LEU A 180 18.49 0.72 -16.01
CA LEU A 180 17.58 0.03 -16.94
C LEU A 180 17.54 0.66 -18.35
N GLY A 181 18.25 1.77 -18.57
CA GLY A 181 18.33 2.48 -19.84
C GLY A 181 17.11 3.35 -20.17
N TYR A 182 16.29 3.69 -19.17
CA TYR A 182 15.11 4.55 -19.34
C TYR A 182 15.38 6.04 -19.10
N LEU A 183 16.47 6.36 -18.40
CA LEU A 183 16.95 7.73 -18.20
C LEU A 183 18.41 7.81 -18.61
N ASP A 184 18.79 8.94 -19.21
CA ASP A 184 20.20 9.24 -19.43
C ASP A 184 20.94 9.22 -18.08
N THR A 185 22.10 8.57 -18.02
CA THR A 185 22.96 8.59 -16.83
C THR A 185 23.23 10.04 -16.43
N PRO A 186 23.00 10.43 -15.17
CA PRO A 186 23.52 11.70 -14.68
C PRO A 186 25.02 11.69 -14.97
N ASN A 187 25.50 12.66 -15.75
CA ASN A 187 26.91 12.76 -16.13
C ASN A 187 27.82 12.51 -14.92
N LYS A 188 28.69 11.49 -15.01
CA LYS A 188 29.83 11.33 -14.09
C LYS A 188 30.82 12.47 -14.27
#